data_AF-A0A9D9GZH8-F1
#
_entry.id   AF-A0A9D9GZH8-F1
#
_cell.length_a   1.000
_cell.length_b   1.000
_cell.length_c   1.000
_cell.angle_alpha   90.00
_cell.angle_beta   90.00
_cell.angle_gamma   90.00
#
_symmetry.space_group_name_H-M   'P 1'
#
loop_
_entity.id
_entity.type
_entity.pdbx_description
1 polymer ?
#
loop_
_entity_poly.entity_id
_entity_poly.type
_entity_poly.pdbx_seq_one_letter_code
_entity_poly.pdbx_strand_id
1 'polypeptide(L)'
;VEISERMIEREANSLLADYKNRLSAQGINWESVLKSQEGGEHDIMKTIREDAALRIKNSLVIDKIAKEEGIKLTPADIDNKFQELATAYRISPQEIMKSISKNPEIISSLSQQAVNDKVRAFLTENNKIEYKLVESK
;
A
#
# COMPACT_ATOMS: atom_id res chain seq x y z
N VAL A 1 -10.87 -1.55 -15.50
CA VAL A 1 -10.15 -0.35 -15.05
C VAL A 1 -9.08 -0.08 -16.09
N GLU A 2 -9.13 1.08 -16.73
CA GLU A 2 -8.09 1.51 -17.67
C GLU A 2 -7.00 2.25 -16.89
N ILE A 3 -5.74 1.87 -17.08
CA ILE A 3 -4.59 2.43 -16.35
C ILE A 3 -3.73 3.17 -17.36
N SER A 4 -3.49 4.46 -17.13
CA SER A 4 -2.62 5.24 -18.01
C SER A 4 -1.15 4.92 -17.76
N GLU A 5 -0.36 4.92 -18.84
CA GLU A 5 1.09 4.70 -18.80
C GLU A 5 1.79 5.67 -17.84
N ARG A 6 1.38 6.95 -17.85
CA ARG A 6 1.92 7.98 -16.95
C ARG A 6 1.72 7.66 -15.47
N MET A 7 0.62 6.99 -15.12
CA MET A 7 0.40 6.56 -13.73
C MET A 7 1.37 5.44 -13.34
N ILE A 8 1.58 4.47 -14.23
CA ILE A 8 2.52 3.37 -14.03
C ILE A 8 3.94 3.90 -13.88
N GLU A 9 4.36 4.80 -14.76
CA GLU A 9 5.69 5.42 -14.69
C GLU A 9 5.92 6.18 -13.38
N ARG A 10 4.94 6.97 -12.94
CA ARG A 10 5.05 7.72 -11.68
C ARG A 10 5.19 6.78 -10.48
N GLU A 11 4.36 5.75 -10.41
CA GLU A 11 4.42 4.75 -9.34
C GLU A 11 5.72 3.94 -9.39
N ALA A 12 6.15 3.51 -10.58
CA ALA A 12 7.40 2.79 -10.78
C ALA A 12 8.61 3.60 -10.32
N ASN A 13 8.65 4.90 -10.61
CA ASN A 13 9.71 5.79 -10.13
C ASN A 13 9.72 5.92 -8.61
N SER A 14 8.54 6.00 -7.97
CA SER A 14 8.44 6.00 -6.51
C SER A 14 8.95 4.69 -5.91
N LEU A 15 8.53 3.55 -6.46
CA LEU A 15 8.96 2.22 -6.01
C LEU A 15 10.48 2.02 -6.19
N LEU A 16 11.05 2.52 -7.29
CA LEU A 16 12.49 2.48 -7.53
C LEU A 16 13.25 3.34 -6.52
N ALA A 17 12.74 4.54 -6.20
CA ALA A 17 13.33 5.40 -5.18
C ALA A 17 13.30 4.72 -3.79
N ASP A 18 12.17 4.15 -3.41
CA ASP A 18 12.02 3.41 -2.15
C ASP A 18 12.94 2.20 -2.09
N TYR A 19 13.08 1.48 -3.21
CA TYR A 19 13.98 0.34 -3.30
C TYR A 19 15.44 0.75 -3.10
N LYS A 20 15.88 1.82 -3.77
CA LYS A 20 17.22 2.40 -3.61
C LYS A 20 17.47 2.87 -2.18
N ASN A 21 16.50 3.56 -1.57
CA ASN A 21 16.59 4.03 -0.20
C ASN A 21 16.75 2.85 0.79
N ARG A 22 15.99 1.78 0.60
CA ARG A 22 16.09 0.57 1.43
C ARG A 22 17.44 -0.12 1.29
N LEU A 23 17.97 -0.23 0.07
CA LEU A 23 19.30 -0.79 -0.18
C LEU A 23 20.38 0.04 0.51
N SER A 24 20.31 1.36 0.36
CA SER A 24 21.25 2.28 1.01
C SER A 24 21.19 2.16 2.53
N ALA A 25 20.00 2.00 3.13
CA ALA A 25 19.85 1.80 4.57
C ALA A 25 20.49 0.49 5.07
N GLN A 26 20.64 -0.50 4.21
CA GLN A 26 21.35 -1.76 4.48
C GLN A 26 22.85 -1.68 4.14
N GLY A 27 23.36 -0.52 3.71
CA GLY A 27 24.74 -0.34 3.28
C GLY A 27 25.04 -0.93 1.90
N ILE A 28 24.02 -1.30 1.12
CA ILE A 28 24.17 -1.89 -0.21
C ILE A 28 24.16 -0.77 -1.26
N ASN A 29 25.23 -0.68 -2.05
CA ASN A 29 25.32 0.27 -3.15
C ASN A 29 24.49 -0.21 -4.36
N TRP A 30 23.76 0.72 -5.00
CA TRP A 30 22.96 0.45 -6.19
C TRP A 30 23.80 -0.13 -7.34
N GLU A 31 25.02 0.38 -7.55
CA GLU A 31 25.90 -0.12 -8.61
C GLU A 31 26.29 -1.59 -8.39
N SER A 32 26.44 -2.02 -7.13
CA SER A 32 26.73 -3.42 -6.81
C SER A 32 25.53 -4.32 -7.13
N VAL A 33 24.30 -3.84 -6.89
CA VAL A 33 23.07 -4.55 -7.26
C VAL A 33 22.97 -4.71 -8.77
N LEU A 34 23.23 -3.64 -9.53
CA LEU A 34 23.23 -3.68 -11.00
C LEU A 34 24.24 -4.69 -11.55
N LYS A 35 25.43 -4.80 -10.95
CA LYS A 35 26.46 -5.78 -11.36
C LYS A 35 26.07 -7.22 -11.03
N SER A 36 25.27 -7.44 -9.99
CA SER A 36 24.80 -8.77 -9.60
C SER A 36 23.58 -9.26 -10.39
N GLN A 37 22.85 -8.36 -11.02
CA GLN A 37 21.66 -8.68 -11.79
C GLN A 37 22.03 -8.95 -13.25
N GLU A 38 21.77 -10.16 -13.76
CA GLU A 38 22.13 -10.55 -15.14
C GLU A 38 21.55 -9.61 -16.21
N GLY A 39 20.31 -9.16 -16.06
CA GLY A 39 19.66 -8.18 -16.95
C GLY A 39 19.84 -6.72 -16.56
N GLY A 40 20.66 -6.43 -15.54
CA GLY A 40 20.96 -5.08 -15.08
C GLY A 40 19.72 -4.24 -14.71
N GLU A 41 19.76 -2.95 -15.04
CA GLU A 41 18.70 -1.99 -14.68
C GLU A 41 17.38 -2.25 -15.43
N HIS A 42 17.46 -2.77 -16.66
CA HIS A 42 16.28 -3.03 -17.50
C HIS A 42 15.32 -4.00 -16.82
N ASP A 43 15.83 -5.14 -16.33
CA ASP A 43 14.99 -6.17 -15.73
C ASP A 43 14.43 -5.75 -14.37
N ILE A 44 15.22 -4.97 -13.60
CA ILE A 44 14.73 -4.38 -12.36
C ILE A 44 13.60 -3.40 -12.66
N MET A 45 13.76 -2.52 -13.64
CA MET A 45 12.74 -1.56 -14.01
C MET A 45 11.49 -2.23 -14.58
N LYS A 46 11.65 -3.29 -15.36
CA LYS A 46 10.52 -4.11 -15.86
C LYS A 46 9.71 -4.68 -14.69
N THR A 47 10.37 -5.32 -13.73
CA THR A 47 9.72 -5.89 -12.54
C THR A 47 9.01 -4.81 -11.73
N ILE A 48 9.67 -3.67 -11.51
CA ILE A 48 9.08 -2.53 -10.77
C ILE A 48 7.85 -1.98 -11.50
N ARG A 49 7.87 -1.89 -12.83
CA ARG A 49 6.73 -1.43 -13.62
C ARG A 49 5.55 -2.40 -13.56
N GLU A 50 5.81 -3.71 -13.58
CA GLU A 50 4.78 -4.73 -13.41
C GLU A 50 4.13 -4.62 -12.02
N ASP A 51 4.92 -4.46 -10.96
CA ASP A 51 4.45 -4.23 -9.60
C ASP A 51 3.65 -2.93 -9.48
N ALA A 52 4.12 -1.84 -10.07
CA ALA A 52 3.43 -0.56 -10.11
C ALA A 52 2.05 -0.67 -10.78
N ALA A 53 1.98 -1.33 -11.94
CA ALA A 53 0.73 -1.55 -12.66
C ALA A 53 -0.26 -2.36 -11.82
N LEU A 54 0.21 -3.41 -11.14
CA LEU A 54 -0.62 -4.22 -10.26
C LEU A 54 -1.14 -3.42 -9.05
N ARG A 55 -0.28 -2.61 -8.41
CA ARG A 55 -0.66 -1.75 -7.28
C ARG A 55 -1.74 -0.73 -7.66
N ILE A 56 -1.53 -0.03 -8.79
CA ILE A 56 -2.52 0.92 -9.30
C ILE A 56 -3.83 0.22 -9.63
N LYS A 57 -3.76 -0.94 -10.29
CA LYS A 57 -4.96 -1.74 -10.60
C LYS A 57 -5.74 -2.09 -9.34
N ASN A 58 -5.06 -2.60 -8.32
CA ASN A 58 -5.67 -2.98 -7.07
C ASN A 58 -6.32 -1.79 -6.37
N SER A 59 -5.61 -0.66 -6.29
CA SER A 59 -6.14 0.58 -5.70
C SER A 59 -7.40 1.05 -6.41
N LEU A 60 -7.40 1.08 -7.75
CA LEU A 60 -8.56 1.49 -8.55
C LEU A 60 -9.74 0.51 -8.44
N VAL A 61 -9.47 -0.78 -8.28
CA VAL A 61 -10.53 -1.78 -8.03
C VAL A 61 -11.14 -1.56 -6.65
N ILE A 62 -10.32 -1.35 -5.62
CA ILE A 62 -10.80 -1.06 -4.26
C ILE A 62 -11.63 0.22 -4.24
N ASP A 63 -11.14 1.30 -4.85
CA ASP A 63 -11.86 2.57 -4.96
C ASP A 63 -13.22 2.40 -5.67
N LYS A 64 -13.26 1.55 -6.70
CA LYS A 64 -14.50 1.27 -7.42
C LYS A 64 -15.49 0.52 -6.54
N ILE A 65 -15.05 -0.52 -5.83
CA ILE A 65 -15.90 -1.27 -4.88
C ILE A 65 -16.41 -0.34 -3.78
N ALA A 66 -15.54 0.49 -3.20
CA ALA A 66 -15.94 1.44 -2.17
C ALA A 66 -17.05 2.39 -2.65
N LYS A 67 -16.96 2.87 -3.90
CA LYS A 67 -17.98 3.74 -4.51
C LYS A 67 -19.29 3.00 -4.80
N GLU A 68 -19.21 1.81 -5.40
CA GLU A 68 -20.39 1.02 -5.77
C GLU A 68 -21.17 0.54 -4.55
N GLU A 69 -20.48 0.12 -3.50
CA GLU A 69 -21.09 -0.38 -2.25
C GLU A 69 -21.33 0.72 -1.21
N GLY A 70 -21.01 1.98 -1.55
CA GLY A 70 -21.22 3.12 -0.65
C GLY A 70 -20.36 3.11 0.61
N ILE A 71 -19.23 2.40 0.60
CA ILE A 71 -18.29 2.31 1.72
C ILE A 71 -17.59 3.66 1.87
N LYS A 72 -17.83 4.33 3.00
CA LYS A 72 -17.22 5.62 3.34
C LYS A 72 -16.54 5.54 4.70
N LEU A 73 -15.54 6.40 4.87
CA LEU A 73 -14.99 6.69 6.19
C LEU A 73 -15.93 7.60 6.94
N THR A 74 -16.22 7.19 8.16
CA THR A 74 -16.87 7.98 9.19
C THR A 74 -15.80 8.57 10.11
N PRO A 75 -16.11 9.65 10.85
CA PRO A 75 -15.18 10.19 11.86
C PRO A 75 -14.70 9.12 12.86
N ALA A 76 -15.60 8.20 13.26
CA ALA A 76 -15.28 7.12 14.18
C ALA A 76 -14.20 6.16 13.64
N ASP A 77 -14.15 5.93 12.32
CA ASP A 77 -13.13 5.06 11.72
C ASP A 77 -11.73 5.68 11.82
N ILE A 78 -11.66 6.99 11.61
CA ILE A 78 -10.43 7.77 11.73
C ILE A 78 -9.98 7.81 13.19
N ASP A 79 -10.91 8.05 14.12
CA ASP A 79 -10.63 8.04 15.56
C ASP A 79 -10.11 6.68 16.01
N ASN A 80 -10.73 5.58 15.58
CA ASN A 80 -10.27 4.22 15.87
C ASN A 80 -8.86 3.99 15.32
N LYS A 81 -8.57 4.44 14.09
CA LYS A 81 -7.22 4.32 13.51
C LYS A 81 -6.19 5.09 14.33
N PHE A 82 -6.53 6.27 14.84
CA PHE A 82 -5.63 7.02 15.73
C PHE A 82 -5.40 6.31 17.06
N GLN A 83 -6.41 5.64 17.64
CA GLN A 83 -6.25 4.84 18.86
C GLN A 83 -5.35 3.62 18.63
N GLU A 84 -5.51 2.92 17.50
CA GLU A 84 -4.65 1.80 17.11
C GLU A 84 -3.19 2.25 16.99
N LEU A 85 -2.95 3.36 16.28
CA LEU A 85 -1.61 3.93 16.14
C LEU A 85 -1.03 4.36 17.49
N ALA A 86 -1.84 4.97 18.36
CA ALA A 86 -1.43 5.43 19.68
C ALA A 86 -0.93 4.24 20.52
N THR A 87 -1.68 3.14 20.47
CA THR A 87 -1.33 1.89 21.12
C THR A 87 -0.04 1.30 20.54
N ALA A 88 0.08 1.24 19.21
CA ALA A 88 1.24 0.67 18.54
C ALA A 88 2.54 1.43 18.84
N TYR A 89 2.49 2.76 18.83
CA TYR A 89 3.64 3.63 19.10
C TYR A 89 3.82 3.98 20.58
N ARG A 90 2.92 3.51 21.47
CA ARG A 90 2.93 3.78 22.93
C ARG A 90 2.98 5.28 23.26
N ILE A 91 2.24 6.08 22.51
CA ILE A 91 2.11 7.53 22.69
C ILE A 91 0.64 7.90 22.78
N SER A 92 0.33 9.08 23.31
CA SER A 92 -1.07 9.46 23.49
C SER A 92 -1.76 9.73 22.14
N PRO A 93 -3.08 9.46 22.01
CA PRO A 93 -3.83 9.79 20.79
C PRO A 93 -3.75 11.28 20.42
N GLN A 94 -3.63 12.16 21.41
CA GLN A 94 -3.50 13.61 21.23
C GLN A 94 -2.15 13.98 20.59
N GLU A 95 -1.06 13.34 21.00
CA GLU A 95 0.27 13.55 20.41
C GLU A 95 0.35 13.00 18.98
N ILE A 96 -0.30 11.86 18.72
CA ILE A 96 -0.46 11.32 17.36
C ILE A 96 -1.25 12.28 16.49
N MET A 97 -2.42 12.71 16.95
CA MET A 97 -3.25 13.68 16.22
C MET A 97 -2.43 14.92 15.87
N LYS A 98 -1.70 15.49 16.84
CA LYS A 98 -0.87 16.69 16.65
C LYS A 98 0.29 16.46 15.68
N SER A 99 0.89 15.27 15.67
CA SER A 99 2.01 14.94 14.79
C SER A 99 1.53 14.70 13.35
N ILE A 100 0.41 14.00 13.21
CA ILE A 100 -0.17 13.65 11.91
C ILE A 100 -0.85 14.86 11.26
N SER A 101 -1.51 15.72 12.04
CA SER A 101 -2.16 16.95 11.53
C SER A 101 -1.17 17.93 10.90
N LYS A 102 0.11 17.83 11.26
CA LYS A 102 1.19 18.64 10.67
C LYS A 102 1.64 18.11 9.31
N ASN A 103 1.29 16.88 8.94
CA ASN A 103 1.66 16.27 7.68
C ASN A 103 0.42 15.72 6.96
N PRO A 104 -0.21 16.53 6.08
CA PRO A 104 -1.40 16.13 5.33
C PRO A 104 -1.24 14.84 4.53
N GLU A 105 -0.02 14.49 4.08
CA GLU A 105 0.23 13.24 3.36
C GLU A 105 0.00 12.00 4.24
N ILE A 106 0.33 12.10 5.54
CA ILE A 106 0.08 11.00 6.48
C ILE A 106 -1.43 10.80 6.67
N ILE A 107 -2.21 11.87 6.77
CA ILE A 107 -3.68 11.79 6.88
C ILE A 107 -4.27 11.12 5.63
N SER A 108 -3.82 11.53 4.45
CA SER A 108 -4.27 10.95 3.18
C SER A 108 -3.95 9.45 3.11
N SER A 109 -2.72 9.05 3.45
CA SER A 109 -2.29 7.65 3.49
C SER A 109 -3.12 6.82 4.47
N LEU A 110 -3.35 7.33 5.68
CA LEU A 110 -4.16 6.63 6.69
C LEU A 110 -5.63 6.50 6.26
N SER A 111 -6.17 7.52 5.63
CA SER A 111 -7.54 7.47 5.08
C SER A 111 -7.62 6.41 3.98
N GLN A 112 -6.66 6.36 3.07
CA GLN A 112 -6.62 5.31 2.04
C GLN A 112 -6.51 3.91 2.64
N GLN A 113 -5.66 3.72 3.65
CA GLN A 113 -5.54 2.45 4.35
C GLN A 113 -6.86 2.04 5.01
N ALA A 114 -7.54 2.96 5.69
CA ALA A 114 -8.81 2.68 6.36
C ALA A 114 -9.94 2.32 5.36
N VAL A 115 -9.97 2.95 4.17
CA VAL A 115 -10.88 2.54 3.09
C VAL A 115 -10.55 1.13 2.60
N ASN A 116 -9.27 0.84 2.36
CA ASN A 116 -8.83 -0.49 1.92
C ASN A 116 -9.19 -1.59 2.92
N ASP A 117 -8.98 -1.33 4.22
CA ASP A 117 -9.32 -2.25 5.30
C ASP A 117 -10.82 -2.54 5.31
N LYS A 118 -11.67 -1.52 5.16
CA LYS A 118 -13.13 -1.68 5.08
C LYS A 118 -13.58 -2.45 3.85
N VAL A 119 -13.05 -2.14 2.67
CA VAL A 119 -13.38 -2.87 1.45
C VAL A 119 -12.97 -4.34 1.58
N ARG A 120 -11.81 -4.61 2.19
CA ARG A 120 -11.36 -5.98 2.45
C ARG A 120 -12.27 -6.72 3.43
N ALA A 121 -12.70 -6.06 4.52
CA ALA A 121 -13.65 -6.62 5.47
C ALA A 121 -14.97 -6.96 4.78
N PHE A 122 -15.54 -6.02 4.02
CA PHE A 122 -16.74 -6.22 3.21
C PHE A 122 -16.59 -7.41 2.26
N LEU A 123 -15.49 -7.48 1.49
CA LEU A 123 -15.24 -8.59 0.58
C LEU A 123 -15.15 -9.92 1.33
N THR A 124 -14.53 -9.95 2.51
CA THR A 124 -14.38 -11.17 3.32
C THR A 124 -15.72 -11.65 3.88
N GLU A 125 -16.54 -10.74 4.40
CA GLU A 125 -17.87 -11.03 4.93
C GLU A 125 -18.85 -11.52 3.86
N ASN A 126 -18.70 -11.04 2.62
CA ASN A 126 -19.56 -11.40 1.50
C ASN A 126 -18.99 -12.54 0.63
N ASN A 127 -17.80 -13.06 0.95
CA ASN A 127 -17.19 -14.15 0.21
C ASN A 127 -17.71 -15.53 0.68
N LYS A 128 -17.96 -16.44 -0.26
CA LYS A 128 -18.23 -17.85 0.04
C LYS A 128 -16.89 -18.57 0.18
N ILE A 129 -16.48 -18.84 1.42
CA ILE A 129 -15.22 -19.53 1.71
C ILE A 129 -15.42 -21.04 1.54
N GLU A 130 -14.82 -21.62 0.50
CA GLU A 130 -14.72 -23.08 0.34
C GLU A 130 -13.37 -23.57 0.86
N TYR A 131 -13.39 -24.37 1.95
CA TYR A 131 -12.18 -25.01 2.46
C TYR A 131 -11.88 -26.28 1.65
N LYS A 132 -10.70 -26.33 1.03
CA LYS A 132 -10.14 -27.57 0.48
C LYS A 132 -9.11 -28.12 1.45
N LEU A 133 -9.39 -29.30 2.01
CA LEU A 133 -8.41 -30.06 2.76
C LEU A 133 -7.31 -30.50 1.79
N VAL A 134 -6.09 -29.98 2.00
CA VAL A 134 -4.91 -30.48 1.30
C VAL A 134 -4.39 -31.65 2.12
N GLU A 135 -4.67 -32.87 1.67
CA GLU A 135 -4.05 -34.05 2.25
C GLU A 135 -2.53 -33.98 2.00
N SER A 136 -1.76 -33.88 3.08
CA SER A 136 -0.31 -34.00 3.04
C SER A 136 0.07 -35.44 2.68
N LYS A 137 0.81 -35.60 1.58
CA LYS A 137 1.42 -36.89 1.16
C LYS A 137 2.58 -37.29 2.06
#